data_AF-A0AAD9H277-F1
#
_entry.id   AF-A0AAD9H277-F1
#
_cell.length_a   1.000
_cell.length_b   1.000
_cell.length_c   1.000
_cell.angle_alpha   90.00
_cell.angle_beta   90.00
_cell.angle_gamma   90.00
#
_symmetry.space_group_name_H-M   'P 1'
#
loop_
_entity.id
_entity.type
_entity.pdbx_description
1 polymer ?
#
loop_
_entity_poly.entity_id
_entity_poly.type
_entity_poly.pdbx_seq_one_letter_code
_entity_poly.pdbx_strand_id
1 'polypeptide(L)'
;MMRSDYLSPVFLFLALGFLSITAQAKKVTIGYRTASQVKEALEINRRNRPFRDPEFDWDWLPSQIGHGVYLGRKPASWGGSPMKVNWYCVIKADEHLLKAAPKIWIPKYYGSRAHSASSKPEQLWGSKEQEVAQYVKAYNLRPDETLRFSYIAYRGDDLQMVIPTKLANADSLGLFGKCFKTGKELLAYENDVIHWEKWNIQGNPGEPDEREVGLD
;
A
#
# COMPACT_ATOMS: atom_id res chain seq x y z
N MET A 1 -50.29 32.51 -32.71
CA MET A 1 -49.25 33.10 -31.83
C MET A 1 -48.48 31.92 -31.22
N MET A 2 -47.37 31.51 -31.83
CA MET A 2 -46.45 30.50 -31.28
C MET A 2 -45.05 31.08 -31.39
N ARG A 3 -44.41 31.35 -30.23
CA ARG A 3 -42.99 31.66 -30.14
C ARG A 3 -42.26 30.34 -29.95
N SER A 4 -41.37 30.04 -30.89
CA SER A 4 -40.41 28.95 -30.79
C SER A 4 -39.18 29.50 -30.06
N ASP A 5 -38.96 29.03 -28.83
CA ASP A 5 -37.80 29.37 -28.04
C ASP A 5 -36.62 28.49 -28.50
N TYR A 6 -35.70 29.10 -29.25
CA TYR A 6 -34.43 28.48 -29.63
C TYR A 6 -33.49 28.48 -28.42
N LEU A 7 -33.28 27.32 -27.81
CA LEU A 7 -32.18 27.08 -26.87
C LEU A 7 -30.85 27.24 -27.62
N SER A 8 -30.12 28.31 -27.30
CA SER A 8 -28.84 28.63 -27.93
C SER A 8 -27.79 27.53 -27.64
N PRO A 9 -27.11 26.98 -28.67
CA PRO A 9 -26.11 25.92 -28.52
C PRO A 9 -24.90 26.35 -27.65
N VAL A 10 -24.71 27.65 -27.43
CA VAL A 10 -23.65 28.21 -26.56
C VAL A 10 -23.84 27.81 -25.09
N PHE A 11 -25.09 27.68 -24.61
CA PHE A 11 -25.36 27.26 -23.23
C PHE A 11 -25.08 25.77 -23.00
N LEU A 12 -25.22 24.92 -24.04
CA LEU A 12 -24.92 23.49 -23.95
C LEU A 12 -23.40 23.24 -23.78
N PHE A 13 -22.56 23.99 -24.49
CA PHE A 13 -21.09 23.85 -24.41
C PHE A 13 -20.50 24.38 -23.09
N LEU A 14 -21.07 25.45 -22.51
CA LEU A 14 -20.66 25.94 -21.19
C LEU A 14 -20.96 24.94 -20.06
N ALA A 15 -22.10 24.24 -20.11
CA ALA A 15 -22.44 23.22 -19.12
C ALA A 15 -21.52 21.98 -19.17
N LEU A 16 -21.07 21.57 -20.38
CA LEU A 16 -20.09 20.49 -20.57
C LEU A 16 -18.66 20.87 -20.13
N GLY A 17 -18.30 22.15 -20.20
CA GLY A 17 -17.02 22.66 -19.69
C GLY A 17 -16.91 22.57 -18.16
N PHE A 18 -18.00 22.86 -17.43
CA PHE A 18 -18.00 22.78 -15.96
C PHE A 18 -18.00 21.35 -15.39
N LEU A 19 -18.54 20.37 -16.13
CA LEU A 19 -18.46 18.94 -15.77
C LEU A 19 -17.06 18.35 -15.95
N SER A 20 -16.20 19.00 -16.75
CA SER A 20 -14.86 18.51 -17.05
C SER A 20 -13.78 19.00 -16.09
N ILE A 21 -14.08 20.00 -15.24
CA ILE A 21 -13.10 20.60 -14.30
C ILE A 21 -13.11 19.87 -12.93
N THR A 22 -14.12 19.07 -12.62
CA THR A 22 -14.39 18.60 -11.25
C THR A 22 -14.07 17.14 -10.94
N ALA A 23 -13.37 16.38 -11.80
CA ALA A 23 -13.16 14.95 -11.52
C ALA A 23 -11.77 14.37 -11.81
N GLN A 24 -10.70 15.18 -11.89
CA GLN A 24 -9.36 14.62 -11.74
C GLN A 24 -9.04 14.44 -10.26
N ALA A 25 -9.41 13.27 -9.75
CA ALA A 25 -8.89 12.65 -8.54
C ALA A 25 -7.43 13.05 -8.26
N LYS A 26 -7.17 13.84 -7.22
CA LYS A 26 -5.80 14.19 -6.82
C LYS A 26 -5.08 12.92 -6.38
N LYS A 27 -4.01 12.57 -7.09
CA LYS A 27 -3.18 11.40 -6.76
C LYS A 27 -2.02 11.80 -5.84
N VAL A 28 -1.87 11.07 -4.74
CA VAL A 28 -0.78 11.24 -3.78
C VAL A 28 0.10 10.00 -3.73
N THR A 29 1.40 10.18 -3.54
CA THR A 29 2.34 9.07 -3.41
C THR A 29 2.10 8.34 -2.09
N ILE A 30 1.89 7.03 -2.16
CA ILE A 30 1.59 6.19 -0.98
C ILE A 30 2.74 5.27 -0.60
N GLY A 31 3.71 5.09 -1.49
CA GLY A 31 4.93 4.34 -1.23
C GLY A 31 5.64 3.92 -2.51
N TYR A 32 6.72 3.17 -2.30
CA TYR A 32 7.61 2.69 -3.34
C TYR A 32 7.83 1.21 -3.21
N ARG A 33 8.21 0.55 -4.29
CA ARG A 33 8.70 -0.83 -4.20
C ARG A 33 9.66 -1.16 -5.32
N THR A 34 10.42 -2.21 -5.08
CA THR A 34 11.26 -2.84 -6.10
C THR A 34 10.53 -4.05 -6.64
N ALA A 35 10.42 -4.14 -7.95
CA ALA A 35 9.66 -5.15 -8.66
C ALA A 35 10.53 -5.85 -9.70
N SER A 36 10.30 -7.15 -9.91
CA SER A 36 10.97 -7.87 -10.98
C SER A 36 10.50 -7.33 -12.33
N GLN A 37 11.45 -7.03 -13.23
CA GLN A 37 11.13 -6.56 -14.57
C GLN A 37 10.14 -7.48 -15.30
N VAL A 38 10.48 -8.78 -15.37
CA VAL A 38 9.77 -9.76 -16.18
C VAL A 38 8.39 -10.09 -15.62
N LYS A 39 8.23 -10.12 -14.30
CA LYS A 39 7.00 -10.58 -13.66
C LYS A 39 6.02 -9.48 -13.30
N GLU A 40 6.49 -8.26 -13.07
CA GLU A 40 5.67 -7.26 -12.39
C GLU A 40 5.85 -5.84 -12.95
N ALA A 41 7.07 -5.32 -13.04
CA ALA A 41 7.28 -3.90 -13.34
C ALA A 41 6.78 -3.47 -14.73
N LEU A 42 6.99 -4.31 -15.76
CA LEU A 42 6.48 -4.05 -17.10
C LEU A 42 4.95 -4.01 -17.13
N GLU A 43 4.32 -4.90 -16.37
CA GLU A 43 2.86 -4.99 -16.30
C GLU A 43 2.24 -3.83 -15.50
N ILE A 44 2.93 -3.35 -14.45
CA ILE A 44 2.56 -2.12 -13.75
C ILE A 44 2.53 -0.94 -14.73
N ASN A 45 3.58 -0.77 -15.53
CA ASN A 45 3.64 0.30 -16.52
C ASN A 45 2.58 0.14 -17.62
N ARG A 46 2.32 -1.08 -18.08
CA ARG A 46 1.30 -1.36 -19.09
C ARG A 46 -0.11 -1.03 -18.60
N ARG A 47 -0.42 -1.37 -17.34
CA ARG A 47 -1.73 -1.13 -16.71
C ARG A 47 -1.85 0.26 -16.09
N ASN A 48 -0.74 0.97 -15.93
CA ASN A 48 -0.61 2.17 -15.10
C ASN A 48 -1.08 1.97 -13.64
N ARG A 49 -1.04 0.75 -13.10
CA ARG A 49 -1.43 0.43 -11.72
C ARG A 49 -0.72 -0.82 -11.20
N PRO A 50 -0.46 -0.91 -9.88
CA PRO A 50 -0.04 -2.17 -9.27
C PRO A 50 -1.13 -3.25 -9.44
N PHE A 51 -0.69 -4.50 -9.42
CA PHE A 51 -1.54 -5.67 -9.35
C PHE A 51 -0.83 -6.73 -8.51
N ARG A 52 -1.56 -7.74 -8.06
CA ARG A 52 -0.99 -8.89 -7.36
C ARG A 52 -1.57 -10.16 -7.93
N ASP A 53 -0.71 -10.98 -8.51
CA ASP A 53 -1.10 -12.34 -8.89
C ASP A 53 -1.27 -13.18 -7.59
N PRO A 54 -2.47 -13.72 -7.32
CA PRO A 54 -2.72 -14.56 -6.16
C PRO A 54 -1.82 -15.79 -6.08
N GLU A 55 -1.23 -16.25 -7.19
CA GLU A 55 -0.23 -17.34 -7.19
C GLU A 55 1.08 -16.98 -6.48
N PHE A 56 1.23 -15.77 -5.94
CA PHE A 56 2.36 -15.44 -5.08
C PHE A 56 1.98 -15.35 -3.60
N ASP A 57 0.71 -15.56 -3.26
CA ASP A 57 0.15 -15.49 -1.91
C ASP A 57 0.05 -16.90 -1.29
N TRP A 58 1.14 -17.66 -1.39
CA TRP A 58 1.21 -18.99 -0.81
C TRP A 58 1.73 -18.94 0.63
N ASP A 59 1.05 -19.64 1.54
CA ASP A 59 1.39 -19.68 2.97
C ASP A 59 2.76 -20.29 3.29
N TRP A 60 3.42 -21.00 2.35
CA TRP A 60 4.75 -21.59 2.58
C TRP A 60 5.90 -20.57 2.50
N LEU A 61 5.66 -19.39 1.92
CA LEU A 61 6.57 -18.24 1.97
C LEU A 61 6.00 -17.23 2.96
N PRO A 62 6.46 -17.21 4.22
CA PRO A 62 5.87 -16.36 5.24
C PRO A 62 5.99 -14.90 4.84
N SER A 63 4.84 -14.27 4.65
CA SER A 63 4.72 -12.83 4.46
C SER A 63 4.66 -12.18 5.85
N GLN A 64 5.34 -11.04 6.05
CA GLN A 64 5.45 -10.50 7.40
C GLN A 64 4.09 -10.08 7.95
N ILE A 65 3.28 -9.38 7.15
CA ILE A 65 1.99 -8.81 7.58
C ILE A 65 0.85 -9.19 6.62
N GLY A 66 0.97 -10.39 6.03
CA GLY A 66 -0.03 -10.98 5.17
C GLY A 66 0.15 -10.71 3.67
N HIS A 67 -0.81 -11.19 2.90
CA HIS A 67 -0.78 -11.26 1.44
C HIS A 67 -1.08 -9.91 0.77
N GLY A 68 -0.32 -9.57 -0.27
CA GLY A 68 -0.56 -8.36 -1.04
C GLY A 68 0.67 -7.71 -1.68
N VAL A 69 0.49 -6.45 -2.06
CA VAL A 69 1.52 -5.57 -2.65
C VAL A 69 2.23 -4.84 -1.52
N TYR A 70 3.48 -5.22 -1.27
CA TYR A 70 4.35 -4.58 -0.27
C TYR A 70 4.98 -3.29 -0.82
N LEU A 71 4.94 -2.23 -0.01
CA LEU A 71 5.54 -0.93 -0.27
C LEU A 71 6.43 -0.51 0.90
N GLY A 72 7.50 0.22 0.60
CA GLY A 72 8.32 0.96 1.56
C GLY A 72 8.11 2.47 1.43
N ARG A 73 8.38 3.21 2.51
CA ARG A 73 8.14 4.66 2.56
C ARG A 73 9.22 5.54 1.91
N LYS A 74 10.42 4.98 1.70
CA LYS A 74 11.58 5.68 1.12
C LYS A 74 11.78 5.24 -0.33
N PRO A 75 12.01 6.16 -1.29
CA PRO A 75 12.28 5.79 -2.67
C PRO A 75 13.59 5.03 -2.79
N ALA A 76 13.63 4.03 -3.67
CA ALA A 76 14.82 3.23 -3.97
C ALA A 76 15.54 2.60 -2.75
N SER A 77 14.85 2.40 -1.61
CA SER A 77 15.47 1.88 -0.38
C SER A 77 15.58 0.35 -0.31
N TRP A 78 14.90 -0.37 -1.22
CA TRP A 78 14.91 -1.83 -1.27
C TRP A 78 15.65 -2.33 -2.51
N GLY A 79 16.67 -3.17 -2.32
CA GLY A 79 17.51 -3.67 -3.43
C GLY A 79 16.84 -4.69 -4.35
N GLY A 80 15.72 -5.28 -3.91
CA GLY A 80 15.06 -6.38 -4.64
C GLY A 80 15.87 -7.67 -4.59
N SER A 81 15.61 -8.58 -5.53
CA SER A 81 16.31 -9.87 -5.59
C SER A 81 17.63 -9.72 -6.34
N PRO A 82 18.79 -10.12 -5.77
CA PRO A 82 20.07 -10.04 -6.48
C PRO A 82 20.14 -10.94 -7.72
N MET A 83 19.23 -11.93 -7.83
CA MET A 83 19.17 -12.88 -8.94
C MET A 83 18.27 -12.41 -10.10
N LYS A 84 17.67 -11.22 -10.03
CA LYS A 84 16.70 -10.72 -11.02
C LYS A 84 17.03 -9.30 -11.42
N VAL A 85 16.66 -8.93 -12.65
CA VAL A 85 16.61 -7.53 -13.04
C VAL A 85 15.44 -6.88 -12.30
N ASN A 86 15.78 -5.92 -11.45
CA ASN A 86 14.84 -5.19 -10.60
C ASN A 86 14.62 -3.78 -11.13
N TRP A 87 13.36 -3.36 -11.13
CA TRP A 87 12.93 -2.00 -11.44
C TRP A 87 12.34 -1.36 -10.18
N TYR A 88 12.32 -0.03 -10.17
CA TYR A 88 11.94 0.77 -9.01
C TYR A 88 10.64 1.50 -9.31
N CYS A 89 9.61 1.25 -8.51
CA CYS A 89 8.26 1.71 -8.77
C CYS A 89 7.82 2.73 -7.72
N VAL A 90 7.16 3.79 -8.17
CA VAL A 90 6.34 4.67 -7.34
C VAL A 90 4.89 4.25 -7.48
N ILE A 91 4.19 4.13 -6.35
CA ILE A 91 2.76 3.85 -6.30
C ILE A 91 2.04 5.06 -5.71
N LYS A 92 0.99 5.49 -6.39
CA LYS A 92 0.11 6.59 -5.98
C LYS A 92 -1.32 6.06 -5.82
N ALA A 93 -2.13 6.79 -5.06
CA ALA A 93 -3.56 6.52 -4.91
C ALA A 93 -4.36 7.83 -4.98
N ASP A 94 -5.64 7.74 -5.26
CA ASP A 94 -6.58 8.84 -5.05
C ASP A 94 -6.56 9.25 -3.57
N GLU A 95 -6.39 10.55 -3.31
CA GLU A 95 -6.26 11.09 -1.96
C GLU A 95 -7.51 10.87 -1.10
N HIS A 96 -8.70 10.99 -1.66
CA HIS A 96 -9.97 10.83 -0.95
C HIS A 96 -10.24 9.36 -0.63
N LEU A 97 -10.05 8.46 -1.60
CA LEU A 97 -10.19 7.02 -1.41
C LEU A 97 -9.15 6.50 -0.41
N LEU A 98 -7.90 6.99 -0.49
CA LEU A 98 -6.87 6.66 0.48
C LEU A 98 -7.24 7.13 1.88
N LYS A 99 -7.74 8.36 2.05
CA LYS A 99 -8.16 8.88 3.35
C LYS A 99 -9.29 8.04 3.96
N ALA A 100 -10.26 7.64 3.15
CA ALA A 100 -11.40 6.83 3.57
C ALA A 100 -11.05 5.35 3.85
N ALA A 101 -10.01 4.82 3.20
CA ALA A 101 -9.63 3.41 3.34
C ALA A 101 -9.24 3.07 4.79
N PRO A 102 -9.72 1.94 5.34
CA PRO A 102 -9.28 1.43 6.63
C PRO A 102 -7.77 1.17 6.66
N LYS A 103 -7.14 1.46 7.79
CA LYS A 103 -5.69 1.31 8.01
C LYS A 103 -5.45 0.73 9.39
N ILE A 104 -4.53 -0.21 9.50
CA ILE A 104 -4.18 -0.84 10.76
C ILE A 104 -2.68 -1.14 10.88
N TRP A 105 -2.15 -0.94 12.08
CA TRP A 105 -0.83 -1.39 12.49
C TRP A 105 -0.86 -2.88 12.86
N ILE A 106 0.05 -3.65 12.28
CA ILE A 106 0.27 -5.06 12.58
C ILE A 106 1.58 -5.16 13.39
N PRO A 107 1.52 -5.30 14.73
CA PRO A 107 2.71 -5.40 15.56
C PRO A 107 3.36 -6.78 15.42
N LYS A 108 4.64 -6.89 15.83
CA LYS A 108 5.34 -8.19 15.86
C LYS A 108 4.64 -9.19 16.77
N TYR A 109 4.12 -8.68 17.89
CA TYR A 109 3.46 -9.44 18.93
C TYR A 109 2.15 -8.77 19.35
N TYR A 110 1.13 -9.55 19.69
CA TYR A 110 -0.14 -9.05 20.23
C TYR A 110 -0.69 -9.95 21.34
N GLY A 111 -1.65 -9.45 22.14
CA GLY A 111 -2.20 -10.14 23.32
C GLY A 111 -1.60 -9.63 24.65
N SER A 112 -2.30 -9.90 25.77
CA SER A 112 -1.99 -9.25 27.05
C SER A 112 -0.69 -9.73 27.68
N ARG A 113 0.05 -8.78 28.26
CA ARG A 113 0.62 -8.96 29.61
C ARG A 113 -0.50 -8.57 30.60
N ALA A 114 -0.92 -9.50 31.47
CA ALA A 114 -1.95 -9.40 32.56
C ALA A 114 -3.36 -9.92 32.20
N HIS A 115 -3.84 -11.06 32.73
CA HIS A 115 -4.18 -11.30 34.15
C HIS A 115 -3.76 -12.67 34.74
N SER A 116 -2.97 -13.45 34.03
CA SER A 116 -2.17 -14.52 34.63
C SER A 116 -0.76 -14.40 34.06
N ALA A 117 0.26 -14.68 34.86
CA ALA A 117 1.67 -14.64 34.45
C ALA A 117 2.04 -15.70 33.37
N SER A 118 1.07 -16.24 32.64
CA SER A 118 1.20 -17.44 31.81
C SER A 118 0.72 -17.31 30.36
N SER A 119 0.12 -16.18 29.93
CA SER A 119 -0.15 -15.96 28.49
C SER A 119 1.07 -15.33 27.83
N LYS A 120 1.77 -16.12 27.02
CA LYS A 120 2.84 -15.60 26.15
C LYS A 120 2.22 -14.74 25.06
N PRO A 121 2.81 -13.58 24.71
CA PRO A 121 2.35 -12.80 23.58
C PRO A 121 2.42 -13.64 22.29
N GLU A 122 1.40 -13.55 21.45
CA GLU A 122 1.34 -14.28 20.18
C GLU A 122 2.13 -13.52 19.12
N GLN A 123 2.98 -14.24 18.38
CA GLN A 123 3.73 -13.66 17.27
C GLN A 123 2.83 -13.55 16.04
N LEU A 124 2.68 -12.33 15.53
CA LEU A 124 1.86 -12.05 14.36
C LEU A 124 2.70 -11.94 13.09
N TRP A 125 3.93 -11.41 13.20
CA TRP A 125 4.80 -11.30 12.03
C TRP A 125 5.27 -12.66 11.53
N GLY A 126 5.05 -12.90 10.23
CA GLY A 126 5.38 -14.17 9.59
C GLY A 126 4.41 -15.31 9.92
N SER A 127 3.30 -15.02 10.60
CA SER A 127 2.17 -15.94 10.72
C SER A 127 1.44 -16.10 9.38
N LYS A 128 0.50 -17.05 9.27
CA LYS A 128 -0.24 -17.23 8.02
C LYS A 128 -1.24 -16.09 7.87
N GLU A 129 -1.76 -15.92 6.65
CA GLU A 129 -2.73 -14.86 6.35
C GLU A 129 -3.98 -14.95 7.23
N GLN A 130 -4.37 -16.15 7.66
CA GLN A 130 -5.55 -16.35 8.51
C GLN A 130 -5.39 -15.69 9.89
N GLU A 131 -4.22 -15.81 10.52
CA GLU A 131 -3.92 -15.23 11.83
C GLU A 131 -3.85 -13.69 11.72
N VAL A 132 -3.19 -13.15 10.69
CA VAL A 132 -3.19 -11.71 10.41
C VAL A 132 -4.62 -11.20 10.17
N ALA A 133 -5.42 -11.93 9.39
CA ALA A 133 -6.82 -11.57 9.13
C ALA A 133 -7.68 -11.61 10.39
N GLN A 134 -7.43 -12.55 11.33
CA GLN A 134 -8.11 -12.59 12.62
C GLN A 134 -7.77 -11.37 13.48
N TYR A 135 -6.50 -10.97 13.52
CA TYR A 135 -6.09 -9.73 14.19
C TYR A 135 -6.81 -8.51 13.63
N VAL A 136 -6.87 -8.36 12.30
CA VAL A 136 -7.57 -7.23 11.67
C VAL A 136 -9.07 -7.23 11.99
N LYS A 137 -9.70 -8.41 12.02
CA LYS A 137 -11.13 -8.54 12.41
C LYS A 137 -11.39 -8.15 13.86
N ALA A 138 -10.43 -8.34 14.77
CA ALA A 138 -10.57 -7.95 16.18
C ALA A 138 -10.73 -6.43 16.35
N TYR A 139 -10.35 -5.63 15.35
CA TYR A 139 -10.57 -4.18 15.28
C TYR A 139 -11.85 -3.79 14.51
N ASN A 140 -12.74 -4.75 14.24
CA ASN A 140 -13.94 -4.57 13.41
C ASN A 140 -13.63 -4.09 11.97
N LEU A 141 -12.45 -4.45 11.45
CA LEU A 141 -12.03 -4.14 10.09
C LEU A 141 -12.13 -5.35 9.17
N ARG A 142 -12.21 -5.09 7.86
CA ARG A 142 -12.26 -6.11 6.82
C ARG A 142 -10.85 -6.40 6.29
N PRO A 143 -10.27 -7.59 6.49
CA PRO A 143 -8.87 -7.88 6.16
C PRO A 143 -8.50 -7.63 4.69
N ASP A 144 -9.42 -7.91 3.78
CA ASP A 144 -9.24 -7.77 2.33
C ASP A 144 -9.35 -6.31 1.83
N GLU A 145 -9.82 -5.39 2.68
CA GLU A 145 -10.09 -3.99 2.35
C GLU A 145 -9.29 -3.01 3.23
N THR A 146 -8.41 -3.54 4.09
CA THR A 146 -7.67 -2.76 5.09
C THR A 146 -6.19 -2.72 4.74
N LEU A 147 -5.64 -1.51 4.58
CA LEU A 147 -4.19 -1.32 4.44
C LEU A 147 -3.48 -1.71 5.74
N ARG A 148 -2.44 -2.51 5.64
CA ARG A 148 -1.71 -3.05 6.78
C ARG A 148 -0.34 -2.42 6.85
N PHE A 149 0.07 -1.96 8.02
CA PHE A 149 1.34 -1.28 8.22
C PHE A 149 2.14 -1.97 9.32
N SER A 150 3.46 -1.97 9.22
CA SER A 150 4.32 -2.40 10.32
C SER A 150 5.74 -1.85 10.15
N TYR A 151 6.55 -2.00 11.20
CA TYR A 151 8.00 -2.02 11.02
C TYR A 151 8.43 -3.19 10.12
N ILE A 152 9.60 -3.09 9.51
CA ILE A 152 10.21 -4.17 8.75
C ILE A 152 11.13 -4.95 9.68
N ALA A 153 10.94 -6.28 9.73
CA ALA A 153 11.78 -7.17 10.53
C ALA A 153 13.27 -6.92 10.23
N TYR A 154 14.09 -6.86 11.28
CA TYR A 154 15.54 -6.67 11.22
C TYR A 154 16.01 -5.36 10.56
N ARG A 155 15.16 -4.34 10.48
CA ARG A 155 15.48 -3.03 9.87
C ARG A 155 15.13 -1.83 10.75
N GLY A 156 15.00 -2.04 12.06
CA GLY A 156 14.77 -0.95 13.01
C GLY A 156 13.49 -0.19 12.67
N ASP A 157 13.63 1.13 12.49
CA ASP A 157 12.52 2.07 12.27
C ASP A 157 12.03 2.17 10.80
N ASP A 158 12.56 1.32 9.90
CA ASP A 158 12.03 1.22 8.55
C ASP A 158 10.61 0.65 8.59
N LEU A 159 9.68 1.30 7.87
CA LEU A 159 8.28 0.92 7.80
C LEU A 159 7.94 0.31 6.44
N GLN A 160 6.97 -0.61 6.45
CA GLN A 160 6.30 -1.13 5.27
C GLN A 160 4.77 -0.98 5.35
N MET A 161 4.15 -1.02 4.17
CA MET A 161 2.70 -1.10 3.99
C MET A 161 2.37 -2.24 3.03
N VAL A 162 1.32 -2.99 3.32
CA VAL A 162 0.70 -3.95 2.41
C VAL A 162 -0.65 -3.43 1.95
N ILE A 163 -0.83 -3.41 0.62
CA ILE A 163 -2.14 -3.32 -0.02
C ILE A 163 -2.63 -4.76 -0.22
N PRO A 164 -3.67 -5.23 0.49
CA PRO A 164 -4.16 -6.60 0.32
C PRO A 164 -4.47 -6.94 -1.13
N THR A 165 -4.26 -8.20 -1.52
CA THR A 165 -4.39 -8.65 -2.91
C THR A 165 -5.74 -8.29 -3.52
N LYS A 166 -6.85 -8.50 -2.80
CA LYS A 166 -8.18 -8.13 -3.28
C LYS A 166 -8.33 -6.62 -3.47
N LEU A 167 -7.86 -5.81 -2.51
CA LEU A 167 -7.88 -4.35 -2.60
C LEU A 167 -7.05 -3.83 -3.79
N ALA A 168 -5.85 -4.38 -3.99
CA ALA A 168 -4.97 -4.00 -5.10
C ALA A 168 -5.58 -4.35 -6.47
N ASN A 169 -6.20 -5.53 -6.58
CA ASN A 169 -6.75 -6.01 -7.84
C ASN A 169 -8.08 -5.35 -8.20
N ALA A 170 -8.92 -5.05 -7.20
CA ALA A 170 -10.19 -4.33 -7.37
C ALA A 170 -10.01 -2.83 -7.66
N ASP A 171 -8.80 -2.29 -7.51
CA ASP A 171 -8.46 -0.89 -7.75
C ASP A 171 -9.32 0.11 -6.95
N SER A 172 -9.77 -0.29 -5.75
CA SER A 172 -10.69 0.51 -4.95
C SER A 172 -10.06 1.77 -4.34
N LEU A 173 -8.75 1.98 -4.55
CA LEU A 173 -8.02 3.17 -4.11
C LEU A 173 -7.66 4.11 -5.29
N GLY A 174 -8.11 3.82 -6.52
CA GLY A 174 -7.72 4.58 -7.71
C GLY A 174 -6.21 4.58 -7.91
N LEU A 175 -5.61 3.38 -7.83
CA LEU A 175 -4.17 3.20 -7.80
C LEU A 175 -3.52 3.63 -9.11
N PHE A 176 -2.31 4.16 -9.00
CA PHE A 176 -1.44 4.42 -10.11
C PHE A 176 -0.05 3.87 -9.81
N GLY A 177 0.60 3.31 -10.83
CA GLY A 177 1.94 2.77 -10.71
C GLY A 177 2.80 3.17 -11.89
N LYS A 178 4.04 3.56 -11.60
CA LYS A 178 5.07 3.78 -12.62
C LYS A 178 6.39 3.22 -12.14
N CYS A 179 7.06 2.44 -12.99
CA CYS A 179 8.31 1.77 -12.72
C CYS A 179 9.42 2.26 -13.64
N PHE A 180 10.61 2.40 -13.06
CA PHE A 180 11.82 2.91 -13.67
C PHE A 180 12.91 1.85 -13.64
N LYS A 181 13.84 1.89 -14.60
CA LYS A 181 14.90 0.88 -14.70
C LYS A 181 15.90 1.01 -13.56
N THR A 182 16.11 2.22 -13.06
CA THR A 182 17.08 2.51 -12.01
C THR A 182 16.48 3.30 -10.86
N GLY A 183 17.06 3.16 -9.67
CA GLY A 183 16.67 3.98 -8.52
C GLY A 183 16.90 5.47 -8.79
N LYS A 184 17.94 5.84 -9.56
CA LYS A 184 18.23 7.22 -9.96
C LYS A 184 17.11 7.83 -10.80
N GLU A 185 16.55 7.08 -11.74
CA GLU A 185 15.40 7.51 -12.54
C GLU A 185 14.16 7.72 -11.67
N LEU A 186 13.91 6.83 -10.71
CA LEU A 186 12.83 7.02 -9.74
C LEU A 186 13.05 8.31 -8.94
N LEU A 187 14.23 8.50 -8.35
CA LEU A 187 14.55 9.67 -7.52
C LEU A 187 14.46 10.99 -8.31
N ALA A 188 14.78 10.97 -9.61
CA ALA A 188 14.59 12.14 -10.47
C ALA A 188 13.11 12.45 -10.75
N TYR A 189 12.23 11.45 -10.69
CA TYR A 189 10.80 11.60 -10.89
C TYR A 189 10.02 11.89 -9.59
N GLU A 190 10.40 11.24 -8.50
CA GLU A 190 9.73 11.26 -7.20
C GLU A 190 10.74 10.88 -6.10
N ASN A 191 10.97 11.78 -5.14
CA ASN A 191 11.94 11.58 -4.06
C ASN A 191 11.35 11.81 -2.65
N ASP A 192 10.04 11.93 -2.54
CA ASP A 192 9.40 12.22 -1.26
C ASP A 192 9.51 11.02 -0.30
N VAL A 193 9.80 11.29 0.97
CA VAL A 193 9.68 10.28 2.04
C VAL A 193 8.28 10.35 2.61
N ILE A 194 7.60 9.20 2.66
CA ILE A 194 6.21 9.17 3.09
C ILE A 194 6.18 8.96 4.62
N HIS A 195 5.44 9.82 5.30
CA HIS A 195 5.32 9.84 6.75
C HIS A 195 4.02 9.16 7.19
N TRP A 196 3.94 7.82 7.06
CA TRP A 196 2.75 7.05 7.44
C TRP A 196 2.38 7.18 8.91
N GLU A 197 3.36 7.47 9.78
CA GLU A 197 3.16 7.76 11.20
C GLU A 197 2.26 8.97 11.45
N LYS A 198 2.08 9.85 10.45
CA LYS A 198 1.17 11.00 10.52
C LYS A 198 -0.24 10.68 10.02
N TRP A 199 -0.49 9.47 9.56
CA TRP A 199 -1.80 9.04 9.06
C TRP A 199 -2.67 8.51 10.20
N ASN A 200 -3.99 8.54 10.02
CA ASN A 200 -4.92 7.91 10.95
C ASN A 200 -4.94 6.39 10.73
N ILE A 201 -4.14 5.65 11.50
CA ILE A 201 -3.96 4.19 11.43
C ILE A 201 -4.36 3.59 12.77
N GLN A 202 -5.25 2.60 12.76
CA GLN A 202 -5.72 1.94 13.97
C GLN A 202 -4.67 0.99 14.56
N GLY A 203 -4.76 0.71 15.86
CA GLY A 203 -3.84 -0.18 16.56
C GLY A 203 -2.53 0.49 16.98
N ASN A 204 -1.61 -0.32 17.49
CA ASN A 204 -0.28 0.12 17.93
C ASN A 204 0.79 -0.63 17.10
N PRO A 205 1.78 0.06 16.52
CA PRO A 205 2.84 -0.58 15.72
C PRO A 205 3.73 -1.54 16.54
N GLY A 206 3.69 -1.46 17.87
CA GLY A 206 4.62 -2.16 18.75
C GLY A 206 5.99 -1.51 18.73
N GLU A 207 7.01 -2.28 19.09
CA GLU A 207 8.41 -1.83 19.05
C GLU A 207 9.05 -2.17 17.68
N PRO A 208 9.98 -1.32 17.20
CA PRO A 208 10.85 -1.66 16.08
C PRO A 208 11.62 -2.97 16.31
N ASP A 209 11.90 -3.69 15.23
CA ASP A 209 12.71 -4.91 15.26
C ASP A 209 14.14 -4.58 14.81
N GLU A 210 14.97 -4.24 15.79
CA GLU A 210 16.38 -3.97 15.57
C GLU A 210 17.11 -5.28 15.24
N ARG A 211 18.12 -5.22 14.37
CA ARG A 211 19.08 -6.33 14.29
C ARG A 211 19.80 -6.36 15.63
N GLU A 212 19.79 -7.49 16.33
CA GLU A 212 20.77 -7.74 17.37
C GLU A 212 22.15 -7.60 16.71
N VAL A 213 22.83 -6.49 16.99
CA VAL A 213 24.22 -6.33 16.60
C VAL A 213 24.98 -7.29 17.50
N GLY A 214 25.30 -8.47 16.97
CA GLY A 214 26.24 -9.38 17.61
C GLY A 214 27.51 -8.61 17.93
N LEU A 215 27.84 -8.53 19.22
CA LEU A 215 29.15 -8.18 19.70
C LEU A 215 30.06 -9.38 19.39
N ASP A 216 30.58 -9.44 18.16
CA ASP A 216 31.69 -10.33 17.78
C ASP A 216 32.91 -9.48 17.37
#